data_AF-A0A972RD35-F1
#
_entry.id   AF-A0A972RD35-F1
#
_cell.length_a   1.000
_cell.length_b   1.000
_cell.length_c   1.000
_cell.angle_alpha   90.00
_cell.angle_beta   90.00
_cell.angle_gamma   90.00
#
_symmetry.space_group_name_H-M   'P 1'
#
loop_
_entity.id
_entity.type
_entity.pdbx_description
1 polymer ?
#
loop_
_entity_poly.entity_id
_entity_poly.type
_entity_poly.pdbx_seq_one_letter_code
_entity_poly.pdbx_strand_id
1 'polypeptide(L)'
;MLVLLLYPIRKKARFARGWGPVKYWFRGHMTLGVLGPLLILYHANFSLGSMNSNVALFSMILVATSGLIGRYIYTKIHFGLYGERASLDALVARQSNAQENLNRQFSYAPSIQHQIEKFTSQTLLTPSSFLGSIWRCAAISCATRYHYFHLNREMINEIKNYGRLNKWDKKKIRMHYKQDQAELALFFRSIRKVTGFNVYEKLFSLWHVLHLPLFISMVLTGFVHVYAVHFY
;
A
#
# COMPACT_ATOMS: atom_id res chain seq x y z
N MET A 1 -22.93 -13.95 6.12
CA MET A 1 -22.81 -12.60 5.52
C MET A 1 -23.22 -11.47 6.45
N LEU A 2 -24.33 -11.57 7.20
CA LEU A 2 -24.81 -10.50 8.07
C LEU A 2 -23.81 -10.02 9.14
N VAL A 3 -22.96 -10.91 9.66
CA VAL A 3 -21.89 -10.56 10.61
C VAL A 3 -20.92 -9.51 10.04
N LEU A 4 -20.73 -9.45 8.72
CA LEU A 4 -19.87 -8.45 8.06
C LEU A 4 -20.40 -7.03 8.22
N LEU A 5 -21.72 -6.85 8.42
CA LEU A 5 -22.38 -5.56 8.67
C LEU A 5 -22.06 -4.99 10.06
N LEU A 6 -21.60 -5.82 10.99
CA LEU A 6 -21.22 -5.35 12.32
C LEU A 6 -20.05 -4.35 12.26
N TYR A 7 -19.12 -4.49 11.31
CA TYR A 7 -18.03 -3.52 11.18
C TYR A 7 -18.51 -2.12 10.76
N PRO A 8 -19.29 -1.94 9.67
CA PRO A 8 -19.88 -0.65 9.32
C PRO A 8 -20.75 -0.06 10.44
N ILE A 9 -21.57 -0.90 11.10
CA ILE A 9 -22.41 -0.49 12.22
C ILE A 9 -21.53 0.04 13.36
N ARG A 10 -20.53 -0.73 13.78
CA ARG A 10 -19.60 -0.31 14.82
C ARG A 10 -18.92 1.01 14.44
N LYS A 11 -18.48 1.15 13.18
CA LYS A 11 -17.76 2.35 12.72
C LYS A 11 -18.63 3.62 12.70
N LYS A 12 -19.93 3.51 12.39
CA LYS A 12 -20.81 4.66 12.16
C LYS A 12 -21.83 4.91 13.29
N ALA A 13 -22.26 3.87 13.99
CA ALA A 13 -23.31 3.97 15.00
C ALA A 13 -22.79 4.52 16.32
N ARG A 14 -23.49 5.52 16.87
CA ARG A 14 -23.12 6.17 18.15
C ARG A 14 -23.17 5.19 19.33
N PHE A 15 -24.13 4.26 19.35
CA PHE A 15 -24.30 3.28 20.43
C PHE A 15 -23.19 2.21 20.47
N ALA A 16 -22.56 1.91 19.34
CA ALA A 16 -21.57 0.83 19.23
C ALA A 16 -20.13 1.30 19.52
N ARG A 17 -19.94 2.56 19.95
CA ARG A 17 -18.62 3.13 20.29
C ARG A 17 -17.93 2.38 21.43
N GLY A 18 -18.70 1.79 22.35
CA GLY A 18 -18.19 1.02 23.50
C GLY A 18 -17.78 -0.42 23.19
N TRP A 19 -18.02 -0.95 21.98
CA TRP A 19 -17.79 -2.36 21.63
C TRP A 19 -16.31 -2.71 21.38
N GLY A 20 -15.39 -2.03 22.07
CA GLY A 20 -13.94 -2.23 21.93
C GLY A 20 -13.30 -1.56 20.71
N PRO A 21 -12.00 -1.79 20.46
CA PRO A 21 -11.20 -1.07 19.46
C PRO A 21 -11.49 -1.39 17.98
N VAL A 22 -11.29 -0.42 17.06
CA VAL A 22 -11.72 -0.56 15.64
C VAL A 22 -10.91 -1.60 14.88
N LYS A 23 -9.66 -1.75 15.27
CA LYS A 23 -8.72 -2.71 14.69
C LYS A 23 -9.28 -4.13 14.66
N TYR A 24 -9.96 -4.59 15.71
CA TYR A 24 -10.44 -5.98 15.79
C TYR A 24 -11.64 -6.22 14.88
N TRP A 25 -12.61 -5.30 14.88
CA TRP A 25 -13.76 -5.35 13.98
C TRP A 25 -13.35 -5.31 12.50
N PHE A 26 -12.37 -4.48 12.16
CA PHE A 26 -11.85 -4.42 10.79
C PHE A 26 -11.13 -5.72 10.39
N ARG A 27 -10.32 -6.30 11.29
CA ARG A 27 -9.69 -7.62 11.04
C ARG A 27 -10.75 -8.70 10.84
N GLY A 28 -11.75 -8.76 11.73
CA GLY A 28 -12.85 -9.73 11.65
C GLY A 28 -13.65 -9.60 10.36
N HIS A 29 -13.95 -8.38 9.93
CA HIS A 29 -14.60 -8.12 8.65
C HIS A 29 -13.76 -8.63 7.47
N MET A 30 -12.45 -8.39 7.48
CA MET A 30 -11.55 -8.87 6.43
C MET A 30 -11.43 -10.40 6.41
N THR A 31 -11.30 -11.05 7.58
CA THR A 31 -11.20 -12.51 7.65
C THR A 31 -12.50 -13.16 7.19
N LEU A 32 -13.64 -12.69 7.68
CA LEU A 32 -14.95 -13.20 7.27
C LEU A 32 -15.27 -12.87 5.81
N GLY A 33 -14.76 -11.76 5.26
CA GLY A 33 -14.94 -11.38 3.86
C GLY A 33 -14.21 -12.32 2.90
N VAL A 34 -13.10 -12.92 3.33
CA VAL A 34 -12.35 -13.93 2.56
C VAL A 34 -12.91 -15.34 2.80
N LEU A 35 -13.23 -15.68 4.04
CA LEU A 35 -13.79 -16.99 4.38
C LEU A 35 -15.22 -17.17 3.85
N GLY A 36 -15.98 -16.08 3.72
CA GLY A 36 -17.35 -16.09 3.25
C GLY A 36 -17.55 -16.81 1.90
N PRO A 37 -16.89 -16.37 0.82
CA PRO A 37 -16.93 -17.06 -0.48
C PRO A 37 -16.51 -18.54 -0.39
N LEU A 38 -15.48 -18.85 0.39
CA LEU A 38 -14.99 -20.23 0.56
C LEU A 38 -16.05 -21.13 1.21
N LEU A 39 -16.71 -20.65 2.26
CA LEU A 39 -17.78 -21.38 2.93
C LEU A 39 -18.98 -21.59 1.99
N ILE A 40 -19.30 -20.62 1.13
CA ILE A 40 -20.38 -20.79 0.14
C ILE A 40 -20.00 -21.78 -0.95
N LEU A 41 -18.76 -21.77 -1.44
CA LEU A 41 -18.29 -22.79 -2.38
C LEU A 41 -18.38 -24.19 -1.77
N TYR A 42 -18.02 -24.34 -0.50
CA TYR A 42 -18.17 -25.61 0.21
C TYR A 42 -19.64 -26.01 0.39
N HIS A 43 -20.51 -25.06 0.77
CA HIS A 43 -21.95 -25.28 0.87
C HIS A 43 -22.58 -25.72 -0.46
N ALA A 44 -22.09 -25.17 -1.58
CA ALA A 44 -22.50 -25.56 -2.92
C ALA A 44 -21.80 -26.83 -3.44
N ASN A 45 -21.00 -27.51 -2.62
CA ASN A 45 -20.17 -28.65 -3.03
C ASN A 45 -19.35 -28.39 -4.30
N PHE A 46 -18.83 -27.16 -4.45
CA PHE A 46 -18.13 -26.66 -5.64
C PHE A 46 -18.91 -26.76 -6.97
N SER A 47 -20.22 -26.95 -6.90
CA SER A 47 -21.11 -27.03 -8.06
C SER A 47 -21.85 -25.71 -8.29
N LEU A 48 -22.08 -25.38 -9.56
CA LEU A 48 -22.91 -24.23 -9.94
C LEU A 48 -24.36 -24.68 -9.98
N GLY A 49 -25.20 -24.04 -9.17
CA GLY A 49 -26.63 -24.33 -9.08
C GLY A 49 -27.45 -23.46 -10.02
N SER A 50 -28.63 -23.05 -9.53
CA SER A 50 -29.52 -22.12 -10.23
C SER A 50 -28.84 -20.79 -10.56
N MET A 51 -29.37 -20.07 -11.56
CA MET A 51 -28.88 -18.73 -11.93
C MET A 51 -28.86 -17.77 -10.73
N ASN A 52 -29.88 -17.83 -9.87
CA ASN A 52 -29.96 -17.01 -8.65
C ASN A 52 -28.78 -17.27 -7.71
N SER A 53 -28.48 -18.54 -7.44
CA SER A 53 -27.32 -18.95 -6.61
C SER A 53 -26.00 -18.47 -7.21
N ASN A 54 -25.85 -18.58 -8.54
CA ASN A 54 -24.63 -18.14 -9.23
C ASN A 54 -24.43 -16.62 -9.15
N VAL A 55 -25.50 -15.84 -9.32
CA VAL A 55 -25.44 -14.37 -9.18
C VAL A 55 -25.03 -13.96 -7.76
N ALA A 56 -25.58 -14.62 -6.73
CA ALA A 56 -25.18 -14.38 -5.33
C ALA A 56 -23.71 -14.77 -5.07
N LEU A 57 -23.24 -15.89 -5.63
CA LEU A 57 -21.84 -16.33 -5.51
C LEU A 57 -20.87 -15.35 -6.19
N PHE A 58 -21.12 -14.99 -7.45
CA PHE A 58 -20.21 -14.11 -8.20
C PHE A 58 -20.19 -12.69 -7.67
N SER A 59 -21.33 -12.15 -7.24
CA SER A 59 -21.37 -10.84 -6.58
C SER A 59 -20.54 -10.83 -5.30
N MET A 60 -20.57 -11.92 -4.53
CA MET A 60 -19.76 -12.06 -3.33
C MET A 60 -18.27 -12.15 -3.61
N ILE A 61 -17.86 -12.96 -4.59
CA ILE A 61 -16.46 -13.05 -5.01
C ILE A 61 -15.97 -11.68 -5.49
N LEU A 62 -16.79 -10.95 -6.25
CA LEU A 62 -16.45 -9.62 -6.75
C LEU A 62 -16.28 -8.61 -5.60
N VAL A 63 -17.17 -8.62 -4.60
CA VAL A 63 -17.03 -7.76 -3.41
C VAL A 63 -15.81 -8.16 -2.57
N ALA A 64 -15.56 -9.45 -2.35
CA ALA A 64 -14.43 -9.93 -1.56
C ALA A 64 -13.08 -9.56 -2.22
N THR A 65 -12.96 -9.76 -3.54
CA THR A 65 -11.76 -9.38 -4.31
C THR A 65 -11.57 -7.86 -4.34
N SER A 66 -12.64 -7.09 -4.56
CA SER A 66 -12.62 -5.63 -4.43
C SER A 66 -12.17 -5.19 -3.03
N GLY A 67 -12.64 -5.85 -1.98
CA GLY A 67 -12.22 -5.57 -0.59
C GLY A 67 -10.72 -5.79 -0.37
N LEU A 68 -10.15 -6.84 -0.96
CA LEU A 68 -8.71 -7.13 -0.90
C LEU A 68 -7.88 -6.04 -1.63
N ILE A 69 -8.35 -5.57 -2.77
CA ILE A 69 -7.75 -4.43 -3.50
C ILE A 69 -7.78 -3.17 -2.63
N GLY A 70 -8.93 -2.89 -2.00
CA GLY A 70 -9.07 -1.78 -1.07
C GLY A 70 -8.09 -1.84 0.09
N ARG A 71 -7.89 -3.03 0.68
CA ARG A 71 -6.88 -3.27 1.72
C ARG A 71 -5.47 -2.97 1.22
N TYR A 72 -5.11 -3.41 0.02
CA TYR A 72 -3.80 -3.12 -0.56
C TYR A 72 -3.57 -1.60 -0.69
N ILE A 73 -4.55 -0.87 -1.24
CA ILE A 73 -4.49 0.60 -1.37
C ILE A 73 -4.40 1.28 0.00
N TYR A 74 -5.19 0.82 0.99
CA TYR A 74 -5.19 1.37 2.35
C TYR A 74 -3.79 1.37 2.99
N THR A 75 -3.03 0.28 2.82
CA THR A 75 -1.66 0.17 3.35
C THR A 75 -0.66 1.16 2.74
N LYS A 76 -0.98 1.75 1.58
CA LYS A 76 -0.11 2.72 0.91
C LYS A 76 -0.33 4.15 1.41
N ILE A 77 -1.53 4.45 1.91
CA ILE A 77 -1.93 5.79 2.37
C ILE A 77 -1.72 5.96 3.87
N HIS A 78 -1.86 4.90 4.66
CA HIS A 78 -1.71 4.98 6.12
C HIS A 78 -0.32 4.49 6.56
N PHE A 79 0.18 5.04 7.68
CA PHE A 79 1.40 4.52 8.30
C PHE A 79 1.10 3.28 9.13
N GLY A 80 1.74 2.15 8.79
CA GLY A 80 1.50 0.89 9.49
C GLY A 80 0.06 0.40 9.33
N LEU A 81 -0.28 -0.71 10.01
CA LEU A 81 -1.60 -1.32 9.85
C LEU A 81 -2.75 -0.50 10.46
N TYR A 82 -2.49 0.56 11.25
CA TYR A 82 -3.51 1.30 12.02
C TYR A 82 -3.15 2.75 12.39
N GLY A 83 -2.08 3.34 11.83
CA GLY A 83 -1.62 4.68 12.19
C GLY A 83 -2.40 5.81 11.52
N GLU A 84 -2.17 7.04 12.02
CA GLU A 84 -2.68 8.31 11.49
C GLU A 84 -2.60 8.39 9.96
N ARG A 85 -3.55 9.12 9.35
CA ARG A 85 -3.45 9.45 7.91
C ARG A 85 -2.09 10.09 7.68
N ALA A 86 -1.28 9.49 6.80
CA ALA A 86 -0.05 10.14 6.43
C ALA A 86 -0.44 11.47 5.77
N SER A 87 -0.03 12.60 6.33
CA SER A 87 -0.15 13.85 5.60
C SER A 87 0.95 13.92 4.57
N LEU A 88 0.65 14.50 3.41
CA LEU A 88 1.65 14.75 2.38
C LEU A 88 2.81 15.56 2.96
N ASP A 89 2.51 16.55 3.79
CA ASP A 89 3.51 17.39 4.47
C ASP A 89 4.43 16.59 5.38
N ALA A 90 3.89 15.65 6.18
CA ALA A 90 4.71 14.77 7.01
C ALA A 90 5.57 13.81 6.18
N LEU A 91 5.09 13.38 5.00
CA LEU A 91 5.87 12.55 4.09
C LEU A 91 6.99 13.34 3.42
N VAL A 92 6.73 14.59 3.02
CA VAL A 92 7.73 15.50 2.45
C VAL A 92 8.77 15.85 3.50
N ALA A 93 8.38 16.25 4.71
CA ALA A 93 9.32 16.53 5.81
C ALA A 93 10.20 15.32 6.13
N ARG A 94 9.64 14.10 6.14
CA ARG A 94 10.42 12.88 6.34
C ARG A 94 11.36 12.58 5.18
N GLN A 95 10.98 12.90 3.94
CA GLN A 95 11.86 12.78 2.78
C GLN A 95 13.01 13.79 2.87
N SER A 96 12.75 15.03 3.26
CA SER A 96 13.77 16.07 3.46
C SER A 96 14.77 15.66 4.55
N ASN A 97 14.29 15.15 5.69
CA ASN A 97 15.17 14.63 6.75
C ASN A 97 16.03 13.43 6.27
N ALA A 98 15.44 12.54 5.46
CA ALA A 98 16.19 11.43 4.87
C ALA A 98 17.25 11.91 3.87
N GLN A 99 16.96 12.98 3.11
CA GLN A 99 17.92 13.61 2.22
C GLN A 99 19.07 14.26 3.00
N GLU A 100 18.78 14.95 4.10
CA GLU A 100 19.80 15.58 4.93
C GLU A 100 20.72 14.53 5.58
N ASN A 101 20.16 13.45 6.13
CA ASN A 101 20.94 12.33 6.67
C ASN A 101 21.82 11.70 5.60
N LEU A 102 21.28 11.50 4.39
CA LEU A 102 22.03 10.98 3.27
C LEU A 102 23.19 11.93 2.90
N ASN A 103 22.94 13.24 2.81
CA ASN A 103 23.99 14.21 2.53
C ASN A 103 25.10 14.20 3.61
N ARG A 104 24.74 14.09 4.90
CA ARG A 104 25.74 13.95 5.97
C ARG A 104 26.55 12.66 5.84
N GLN A 105 25.91 11.54 5.56
CA GLN A 105 26.58 10.23 5.50
C GLN A 105 27.44 10.06 4.25
N PHE A 106 26.99 10.59 3.11
CA PHE A 106 27.69 10.54 1.82
C PHE A 106 28.61 11.75 1.58
N SER A 107 29.04 12.47 2.63
CA SER A 107 29.94 13.63 2.50
C SER A 107 31.26 13.30 1.79
N TYR A 108 31.66 12.02 1.77
CA TYR A 108 32.83 11.53 1.05
C TYR A 108 32.58 11.28 -0.46
N ALA A 109 31.33 11.33 -0.93
CA ALA A 109 30.92 11.02 -2.31
C ALA A 109 29.99 12.10 -2.90
N PRO A 110 30.52 13.29 -3.28
CA PRO A 110 29.72 14.40 -3.82
C PRO A 110 28.99 14.05 -5.13
N SER A 111 29.54 13.13 -5.95
CA SER A 111 28.90 12.69 -7.19
C SER A 111 27.54 12.01 -6.94
N ILE A 112 27.46 11.20 -5.87
CA ILE A 112 26.25 10.48 -5.47
C ILE A 112 25.20 11.47 -4.95
N GLN A 113 25.61 12.45 -4.15
CA GLN A 113 24.72 13.50 -3.64
C GLN A 113 24.09 14.30 -4.78
N HIS A 114 24.89 14.77 -5.73
CA HIS A 114 24.39 15.56 -6.87
C HIS A 114 23.42 14.75 -7.75
N GLN A 115 23.70 13.45 -7.98
CA GLN A 115 22.78 12.57 -8.71
C GLN A 115 21.44 12.42 -7.99
N ILE A 116 21.47 12.31 -6.66
CA ILE A 116 20.28 12.18 -5.82
C ILE A 116 19.44 13.48 -5.81
N GLU A 117 20.09 14.64 -5.70
CA GLU A 117 19.43 15.95 -5.72
C GLU A 117 18.77 16.23 -7.07
N LYS A 118 19.47 15.95 -8.17
CA LYS A 118 18.93 16.06 -9.53
C LYS A 118 17.70 15.17 -9.73
N PHE A 119 17.75 13.94 -9.23
CA PHE A 119 16.61 13.02 -9.32
C PHE A 119 15.42 13.52 -8.50
N THR A 120 15.68 14.04 -7.30
CA THR A 120 14.63 14.52 -6.38
C THR A 120 13.88 15.72 -6.97
N SER A 121 14.60 16.73 -7.46
CA SER A 121 13.98 17.93 -8.06
C SER A 121 13.11 17.59 -9.27
N GLN A 122 13.55 16.65 -10.12
CA GLN A 122 12.78 16.19 -11.28
C GLN A 122 11.49 15.45 -10.89
N THR A 123 11.48 14.73 -9.76
CA THR A 123 10.32 13.93 -9.33
C THR A 123 9.22 14.72 -8.62
N LEU A 124 9.53 15.86 -8.00
CA LEU A 124 8.60 16.64 -7.19
C LEU A 124 7.83 17.73 -7.96
N LEU A 125 8.29 18.16 -9.14
CA LEU A 125 7.87 19.42 -9.77
C LEU A 125 6.85 19.35 -10.92
N THR A 126 6.10 18.25 -11.11
CA THR A 126 5.20 18.18 -12.28
C THR A 126 3.75 17.86 -11.93
N PRO A 127 2.78 18.72 -12.26
CA PRO A 127 1.36 18.35 -12.27
C PRO A 127 1.10 17.44 -13.48
N SER A 128 0.40 16.33 -13.26
CA SER A 128 -0.04 15.45 -14.34
C SER A 128 -1.50 15.04 -14.15
N SER A 129 -2.20 14.81 -15.26
CA SER A 129 -3.53 14.19 -15.28
C SER A 129 -3.54 12.86 -14.53
N PHE A 130 -4.70 12.41 -14.03
CA PHE A 130 -4.81 11.21 -13.18
C PHE A 130 -4.16 9.94 -13.77
N LEU A 131 -4.43 9.64 -15.05
CA LEU A 131 -3.79 8.52 -15.77
C LEU A 131 -2.27 8.72 -15.92
N GLY A 132 -1.85 9.96 -16.19
CA GLY A 132 -0.43 10.33 -16.22
C GLY A 132 0.25 10.14 -14.86
N SER A 133 -0.46 10.38 -13.75
CA SER A 133 0.05 10.14 -12.40
C SER A 133 0.24 8.66 -12.09
N ILE A 134 -0.64 7.77 -12.59
CA ILE A 134 -0.49 6.31 -12.45
C ILE A 134 0.74 5.82 -13.22
N TRP A 135 0.85 6.18 -14.50
CA TRP A 135 2.01 5.83 -15.32
C TRP A 135 3.30 6.39 -14.73
N ARG A 136 3.28 7.62 -14.20
CA ARG A 136 4.42 8.21 -13.53
C ARG A 136 4.79 7.47 -12.24
N CYS A 137 3.84 7.00 -11.45
CA CYS A 137 4.14 6.18 -10.27
C CYS A 137 4.85 4.88 -10.65
N ALA A 138 4.41 4.24 -11.74
CA ALA A 138 5.08 3.06 -12.29
C ALA A 138 6.48 3.39 -12.80
N ALA A 139 6.60 4.45 -13.62
CA ALA A 139 7.87 4.91 -14.17
C ALA A 139 8.88 5.31 -13.07
N ILE A 140 8.47 6.07 -12.06
CA ILE A 140 9.30 6.44 -10.91
C ILE A 140 9.63 5.20 -10.06
N SER A 141 8.73 4.24 -9.92
CA SER A 141 9.05 2.98 -9.24
C SER A 141 10.12 2.17 -9.97
N CYS A 142 10.14 2.20 -11.30
CA CYS A 142 11.19 1.59 -12.11
C CYS A 142 12.49 2.40 -12.05
N ALA A 143 12.41 3.71 -12.26
CA ALA A 143 13.55 4.62 -12.22
C ALA A 143 14.27 4.57 -10.85
N THR A 144 13.53 4.60 -9.74
CA THR A 144 14.11 4.47 -8.39
C THR A 144 14.81 3.13 -8.17
N ARG A 145 14.31 2.03 -8.73
CA ARG A 145 15.01 0.73 -8.67
C ARG A 145 16.29 0.73 -9.51
N TYR A 146 16.22 1.32 -10.70
CA TYR A 146 17.38 1.49 -11.58
C TYR A 146 18.46 2.35 -10.92
N HIS A 147 18.10 3.55 -10.45
CA HIS A 147 19.02 4.47 -9.77
C HIS A 147 19.56 3.88 -8.46
N TYR A 148 18.75 3.17 -7.69
CA TYR A 148 19.23 2.43 -6.51
C TYR A 148 20.31 1.42 -6.90
N PHE A 149 20.09 0.61 -7.95
CA PHE A 149 21.07 -0.39 -8.37
C PHE A 149 22.35 0.26 -8.92
N HIS A 150 22.21 1.33 -9.72
CA HIS A 150 23.32 2.09 -10.28
C HIS A 150 24.19 2.72 -9.18
N LEU A 151 23.57 3.52 -8.29
CA LEU A 151 24.26 4.18 -7.18
C LEU A 151 24.85 3.20 -6.19
N ASN A 152 24.18 2.08 -5.92
CA ASN A 152 24.73 1.04 -5.04
C ASN A 152 25.99 0.38 -5.62
N ARG A 153 26.13 0.32 -6.97
CA ARG A 153 27.38 -0.13 -7.60
C ARG A 153 28.49 0.91 -7.49
N GLU A 154 28.17 2.18 -7.71
CA GLU A 154 29.11 3.31 -7.59
C GLU A 154 29.63 3.45 -6.14
N MET A 155 28.71 3.35 -5.17
CA MET A 155 28.97 3.43 -3.73
C MET A 155 29.99 2.39 -3.24
N ILE A 156 30.00 1.17 -3.80
CA ILE A 156 30.99 0.15 -3.41
C ILE A 156 32.41 0.63 -3.71
N ASN A 157 32.61 1.31 -4.83
CA ASN A 157 33.93 1.80 -5.24
C ASN A 157 34.35 2.98 -4.36
N GLU A 158 33.43 3.91 -4.08
CA GLU A 158 33.69 5.05 -3.19
C GLU A 158 34.05 4.63 -1.76
N ILE A 159 33.28 3.71 -1.16
CA ILE A 159 33.57 3.20 0.20
C ILE A 159 34.90 2.46 0.25
N LYS A 160 35.27 1.73 -0.81
CA LYS A 160 36.58 1.07 -0.89
C LYS A 160 37.71 2.09 -0.98
N ASN A 161 37.56 3.15 -1.78
CA ASN A 161 38.56 4.20 -1.93
C ASN A 161 38.73 4.97 -0.61
N TYR A 162 37.62 5.39 0.00
CA TYR A 162 37.63 6.06 1.30
C TYR A 162 38.18 5.16 2.42
N GLY A 163 37.84 3.87 2.42
CA GLY A 163 38.37 2.89 3.36
C GLY A 163 39.86 2.65 3.20
N ARG A 164 40.40 2.69 1.97
CA ARG A 164 41.85 2.62 1.71
C ARG A 164 42.59 3.82 2.28
N LEU A 165 42.08 5.03 2.04
CA LEU A 165 42.66 6.28 2.54
C LEU A 165 42.70 6.30 4.09
N ASN A 166 41.64 5.80 4.73
CA ASN A 166 41.52 5.76 6.19
C ASN A 166 42.03 4.45 6.84
N LYS A 167 42.71 3.58 6.07
CA LYS A 167 43.27 2.29 6.56
C LYS A 167 42.25 1.41 7.28
N TRP A 168 41.02 1.34 6.77
CA TRP A 168 39.97 0.51 7.35
C TRP A 168 40.23 -0.98 7.12
N ASP A 169 39.84 -1.81 8.08
CA ASP A 169 39.80 -3.25 7.90
C ASP A 169 38.63 -3.66 6.98
N LYS A 170 38.69 -4.89 6.46
CA LYS A 170 37.61 -5.43 5.60
C LYS A 170 36.25 -5.46 6.32
N LYS A 171 36.24 -5.57 7.66
CA LYS A 171 35.02 -5.61 8.47
C LYS A 171 34.36 -4.23 8.55
N LYS A 172 35.11 -3.15 8.80
CA LYS A 172 34.60 -1.77 8.78
C LYS A 172 34.08 -1.38 7.41
N ILE A 173 34.79 -1.72 6.33
CA ILE A 173 34.32 -1.47 4.95
C ILE A 173 32.95 -2.12 4.72
N ARG A 174 32.76 -3.38 5.14
CA ARG A 174 31.48 -4.09 5.01
C ARG A 174 30.38 -3.48 5.89
N MET A 175 30.73 -3.00 7.08
CA MET A 175 29.78 -2.35 7.99
C MET A 175 29.28 -1.03 7.41
N HIS A 176 30.19 -0.15 6.97
CA HIS A 176 29.85 1.10 6.30
C HIS A 176 29.01 0.87 5.05
N TYR A 177 29.39 -0.10 4.20
CA TYR A 177 28.59 -0.46 3.03
C TYR A 177 27.14 -0.84 3.37
N LYS A 178 26.93 -1.63 4.43
CA LYS A 178 25.58 -2.01 4.86
C LYS A 178 24.78 -0.82 5.40
N GLN A 179 25.43 0.08 6.13
CA GLN A 179 24.80 1.29 6.66
C GLN A 179 24.38 2.22 5.52
N ASP A 180 25.28 2.50 4.59
CA ASP A 180 25.04 3.40 3.46
C ASP A 180 23.99 2.81 2.50
N GLN A 181 24.00 1.49 2.30
CA GLN A 181 22.96 0.78 1.54
C GLN A 181 21.57 0.92 2.19
N ALA A 182 21.49 0.79 3.52
CA ALA A 182 20.23 0.91 4.23
C ALA A 182 19.65 2.33 4.08
N GLU A 183 20.48 3.35 4.19
CA GLU A 183 20.07 4.75 4.06
C GLU A 183 19.64 5.10 2.64
N LEU A 184 20.40 4.65 1.63
CA LEU A 184 20.01 4.78 0.23
C LEU A 184 18.66 4.10 -0.05
N ALA A 185 18.44 2.90 0.50
CA ALA A 185 17.19 2.17 0.36
C ALA A 185 16.01 2.88 1.04
N LEU A 186 16.23 3.46 2.23
CA LEU A 186 15.23 4.24 2.96
C LEU A 186 14.83 5.50 2.19
N PHE A 187 15.81 6.21 1.63
CA PHE A 187 15.59 7.39 0.80
C PHE A 187 14.76 7.11 -0.46
N PHE A 188 15.14 6.11 -1.27
CA PHE A 188 14.33 5.76 -2.45
C PHE A 188 12.94 5.22 -2.10
N ARG A 189 12.76 4.67 -0.89
CA ARG A 189 11.44 4.27 -0.39
C ARG A 189 10.59 5.48 0.01
N SER A 190 11.18 6.51 0.62
CA SER A 190 10.47 7.73 0.99
C SER A 190 10.02 8.50 -0.25
N ILE A 191 10.88 8.65 -1.27
CA ILE A 191 10.51 9.28 -2.56
C ILE A 191 9.30 8.59 -3.17
N ARG A 192 9.36 7.26 -3.36
CA ARG A 192 8.23 6.51 -3.95
C ARG A 192 6.94 6.70 -3.16
N LYS A 193 7.04 6.82 -1.84
CA LYS A 193 5.87 7.03 -0.97
C LYS A 193 5.28 8.43 -1.17
N VAL A 194 6.11 9.48 -1.21
CA VAL A 194 5.67 10.86 -1.50
C VAL A 194 5.02 10.94 -2.88
N THR A 195 5.70 10.45 -3.91
CA THR A 195 5.20 10.47 -5.29
C THR A 195 3.88 9.71 -5.46
N GLY A 196 3.76 8.54 -4.83
CA GLY A 196 2.60 7.66 -4.95
C GLY A 196 1.40 8.09 -4.10
N PHE A 197 1.61 8.95 -3.09
CA PHE A 197 0.61 9.24 -2.06
C PHE A 197 -0.72 9.74 -2.66
N ASN A 198 -0.66 10.83 -3.45
CA ASN A 198 -1.86 11.43 -4.07
C ASN A 198 -2.59 10.47 -5.02
N VAL A 199 -1.86 9.58 -5.69
CA VAL A 199 -2.46 8.58 -6.58
C VAL A 199 -3.21 7.52 -5.77
N TYR A 200 -2.58 6.99 -4.73
CA TYR A 200 -3.23 6.03 -3.86
C TYR A 200 -4.44 6.65 -3.14
N GLU A 201 -4.35 7.90 -2.69
CA GLU A 201 -5.48 8.61 -2.08
C GLU A 201 -6.69 8.72 -3.03
N LYS A 202 -6.45 9.13 -4.28
CA LYS A 202 -7.51 9.17 -5.32
C LYS A 202 -8.07 7.78 -5.62
N LEU A 203 -7.21 6.77 -5.76
CA LEU A 203 -7.64 5.38 -5.97
C LEU A 203 -8.47 4.85 -4.80
N PHE A 204 -8.13 5.25 -3.57
CA PHE A 204 -8.89 4.87 -2.38
C PHE A 204 -10.27 5.53 -2.36
N SER A 205 -10.36 6.80 -2.73
CA SER A 205 -11.65 7.48 -2.89
C SER A 205 -12.52 6.78 -3.93
N LEU A 206 -11.97 6.51 -5.12
CA LEU A 206 -12.67 5.80 -6.19
C LEU A 206 -13.09 4.38 -5.76
N TRP A 207 -12.21 3.67 -5.06
CA TRP A 207 -12.50 2.35 -4.51
C TRP A 207 -13.70 2.39 -3.55
N HIS A 208 -13.82 3.41 -2.68
CA HIS A 208 -14.99 3.53 -1.79
C HIS A 208 -16.29 3.69 -2.58
N VAL A 209 -16.26 4.53 -3.63
CA VAL A 209 -17.42 4.79 -4.50
C VAL A 209 -17.87 3.53 -5.21
N LEU A 210 -16.94 2.66 -5.63
CA LEU A 210 -17.25 1.40 -6.31
C LEU A 210 -17.62 0.27 -5.34
N HIS A 211 -16.90 0.12 -4.24
CA HIS A 211 -17.06 -1.01 -3.32
C HIS A 211 -18.40 -0.99 -2.60
N LEU A 212 -18.92 0.20 -2.24
CA LEU A 212 -20.18 0.31 -1.51
C LEU A 212 -21.41 -0.15 -2.32
N PRO A 213 -21.63 0.27 -3.59
CA PRO A 213 -22.70 -0.26 -4.44
C PRO A 213 -22.59 -1.77 -4.68
N LEU A 214 -21.38 -2.28 -4.92
CA LEU A 214 -21.13 -3.71 -5.11
C LEU A 214 -21.54 -4.50 -3.86
N PHE A 215 -21.18 -3.99 -2.69
CA PHE A 215 -21.59 -4.57 -1.41
C PHE A 215 -23.12 -4.60 -1.26
N ILE A 216 -23.81 -3.51 -1.59
CA ILE A 216 -25.28 -3.45 -1.54
C ILE A 216 -25.90 -4.48 -2.49
N SER A 217 -25.41 -4.57 -3.72
CA SER A 217 -25.86 -5.56 -4.70
C SER A 217 -25.67 -7.00 -4.22
N MET A 218 -24.52 -7.32 -3.61
CA MET A 218 -24.27 -8.64 -3.01
C MET A 218 -25.25 -8.95 -1.86
N VAL A 219 -25.56 -7.96 -1.01
CA VAL A 219 -26.53 -8.16 0.08
C VAL A 219 -27.92 -8.45 -0.51
N LEU A 220 -28.37 -7.67 -1.50
CA LEU A 220 -29.67 -7.86 -2.16
C LEU A 220 -29.79 -9.23 -2.83
N THR A 221 -28.79 -9.62 -3.61
CA THR A 221 -28.76 -10.93 -4.29
C THR A 221 -28.72 -12.08 -3.29
N GLY A 222 -28.00 -11.93 -2.17
CA GLY A 222 -28.03 -12.90 -1.08
C GLY A 222 -29.42 -13.06 -0.44
N PHE A 223 -30.17 -11.97 -0.23
CA PHE A 223 -31.54 -12.04 0.26
C PHE A 223 -32.46 -12.73 -0.73
N VAL A 224 -32.38 -12.37 -2.03
CA VAL A 224 -33.18 -12.99 -3.10
C VAL A 224 -32.86 -14.49 -3.22
N HIS A 225 -31.60 -14.89 -3.06
CA HIS A 225 -31.20 -16.29 -3.05
C HIS A 225 -31.87 -17.07 -1.91
N VAL A 226 -31.78 -16.57 -0.67
CA VAL A 226 -32.39 -17.23 0.50
C VAL A 226 -33.91 -17.28 0.36
N TYR A 227 -34.54 -16.18 -0.07
CA TYR A 227 -35.99 -16.13 -0.28
C TYR A 227 -36.45 -17.16 -1.32
N ALA A 228 -35.79 -17.20 -2.49
CA ALA A 228 -36.18 -18.12 -3.55
C ALA A 228 -36.03 -19.59 -3.17
N VAL A 229 -35.02 -19.95 -2.36
CA VAL A 229 -34.81 -21.34 -1.92
C VAL A 229 -35.82 -21.78 -0.85
N HIS A 230 -36.42 -20.84 -0.11
CA HIS A 230 -37.38 -21.16 0.95
C HIS A 230 -38.86 -21.05 0.52
N PHE A 231 -39.17 -20.26 -0.51
CA PHE A 231 -40.54 -20.03 -0.97
C PHE A 231 -40.91 -20.79 -2.25
N TYR A 232 -39.95 -21.47 -2.87
CA TYR A 232 -40.15 -22.43 -3.98
C TYR A 232 -39.57 -23.78 -3.59
#